data_AF-A0A9X2G9S6-F1
#
_entry.id   AF-A0A9X2G9S6-F1
#
_cell.length_a   1.000
_cell.length_b   1.000
_cell.length_c   1.000
_cell.angle_alpha   90.00
_cell.angle_beta   90.00
_cell.angle_gamma   90.00
#
_symmetry.space_group_name_H-M   'P 1'
#
loop_
_entity.id
_entity.type
_entity.pdbx_description
1 polymer ?
#
loop_
_entity_poly.entity_id
_entity_poly.type
_entity_poly.pdbx_seq_one_letter_code
_entity_poly.pdbx_strand_id
1 'polypeptide(L)'
;MVLRRAVRPVLAALALAALAVPGAAAATPAPTPTADPPAAAAEAPPGGALNGTRLMDGVALYPRAVRLAHSGAANGTIVASVVTFDGDVGHGAIFTSTDDGRTFERTGTVSDPGATKGLCCSTLYELPRQVGDLAAGTLLWSASVGQQEDESTRRMTLPVWASADQGRTWEHVSTAATAPGGKGLWEPELAVTPDGRLALYVSDENQQPAHSQTLVQTTSPDGRTWGPLENVVAAQNPDLRPGMPVVRTLPDGTYLMSYEVCGPVEDCRHYTRRSPDGTSWGDPAVLGHPVTTADGVHFRHTPNISWYDDGTPDGRLLAVGQMLYGADGNVLPGSGATLLANDAAPESPWAAAPAPVGILDPWNDYCPNYSPTLLALPERGEVLELSTGYEAEGGACTTYFAVADLPD
;
A
#
# COMPACT_ATOMS: atom_id res chain seq x y z
N MET A 1 31.74 71.18 -46.10
CA MET A 1 32.70 71.16 -47.23
C MET A 1 33.08 69.69 -47.43
N VAL A 2 32.25 68.91 -48.16
CA VAL A 2 32.53 68.36 -49.52
C VAL A 2 33.65 67.29 -49.44
N LEU A 3 33.57 66.01 -49.84
CA LEU A 3 32.65 65.15 -50.62
C LEU A 3 33.38 63.78 -50.77
N ARG A 4 32.79 62.57 -50.71
CA ARG A 4 32.36 61.68 -51.82
C ARG A 4 32.39 60.23 -51.28
N ARG A 5 31.26 59.49 -51.31
CA ARG A 5 30.89 58.38 -52.23
C ARG A 5 31.75 57.09 -52.22
N ALA A 6 31.13 56.03 -51.68
CA ALA A 6 30.77 54.73 -52.29
C ALA A 6 31.81 53.66 -52.72
N VAL A 7 31.68 52.49 -52.07
CA VAL A 7 31.54 51.09 -52.56
C VAL A 7 32.54 50.52 -53.59
N ARG A 8 33.20 49.38 -53.26
CA ARG A 8 33.04 48.06 -53.95
C ARG A 8 33.88 46.92 -53.31
N PRO A 9 33.49 45.63 -53.50
CA PRO A 9 33.99 44.46 -52.77
C PRO A 9 34.92 43.54 -53.59
N VAL A 10 35.71 42.66 -52.94
CA VAL A 10 36.38 41.49 -53.57
C VAL A 10 36.54 40.34 -52.55
N LEU A 11 36.32 39.11 -53.03
CA LEU A 11 36.45 37.81 -52.38
C LEU A 11 37.72 37.08 -52.86
N ALA A 12 38.17 36.12 -52.06
CA ALA A 12 38.90 34.88 -52.40
C ALA A 12 40.45 34.83 -52.49
N ALA A 13 41.04 34.24 -51.44
CA ALA A 13 41.91 33.04 -51.36
C ALA A 13 42.99 32.72 -52.41
N LEU A 14 44.24 32.49 -51.96
CA LEU A 14 44.92 31.17 -51.79
C LEU A 14 46.44 31.37 -51.55
N ALA A 15 47.09 30.57 -50.69
CA ALA A 15 48.46 30.06 -50.93
C ALA A 15 48.87 28.97 -49.90
N LEU A 16 49.47 27.90 -50.44
CA LEU A 16 50.11 26.76 -49.78
C LEU A 16 51.55 27.07 -49.30
N ALA A 17 52.05 26.30 -48.33
CA ALA A 17 53.49 26.02 -48.18
C ALA A 17 53.71 24.63 -47.54
N ALA A 18 54.80 23.96 -47.92
CA ALA A 18 55.07 22.55 -47.69
C ALA A 18 56.36 22.28 -46.86
N LEU A 19 56.27 21.23 -46.02
CA LEU A 19 57.25 20.16 -45.67
C LEU A 19 58.66 20.48 -45.13
N ALA A 20 59.02 19.94 -43.94
CA ALA A 20 59.75 18.67 -43.76
C ALA A 20 60.21 18.43 -42.28
N VAL A 21 60.51 17.16 -41.96
CA VAL A 21 60.48 16.46 -40.65
C VAL A 21 61.81 16.47 -39.87
N PRO A 22 61.79 16.27 -38.52
CA PRO A 22 62.69 15.26 -37.94
C PRO A 22 62.07 14.36 -36.83
N GLY A 23 62.49 13.09 -36.83
CA GLY A 23 62.87 12.30 -35.64
C GLY A 23 61.78 11.78 -34.70
N ALA A 24 61.44 10.49 -34.83
CA ALA A 24 60.60 9.76 -33.89
C ALA A 24 61.31 9.50 -32.54
N ALA A 25 60.72 9.99 -31.45
CA ALA A 25 60.89 9.45 -30.12
C ALA A 25 59.67 8.54 -29.83
N ALA A 26 59.92 7.30 -29.41
CA ALA A 26 58.86 6.37 -29.04
C ALA A 26 58.13 6.89 -27.79
N ALA A 27 56.90 7.37 -27.96
CA ALA A 27 56.00 7.67 -26.86
C ALA A 27 55.38 6.36 -26.36
N THR A 28 55.48 6.10 -25.06
CA THR A 28 54.70 5.07 -24.38
C THR A 28 53.21 5.35 -24.58
N PRO A 29 52.37 4.35 -24.93
CA PRO A 29 50.94 4.58 -25.03
C PRO A 29 50.41 4.96 -23.65
N ALA A 30 49.67 6.06 -23.58
CA ALA A 30 48.92 6.41 -22.39
C ALA A 30 47.91 5.28 -22.10
N PRO A 31 47.73 4.86 -20.84
CA PRO A 31 46.74 3.87 -20.49
C PRO A 31 45.36 4.41 -20.87
N THR A 32 44.64 3.64 -21.70
CA THR A 32 43.22 3.85 -21.96
C THR A 32 42.49 3.78 -20.61
N PRO A 33 41.59 4.71 -20.27
CA PRO A 33 40.79 4.56 -19.07
C PRO A 33 39.90 3.34 -19.28
N THR A 34 40.25 2.24 -18.63
CA THR A 34 39.35 1.11 -18.42
C THR A 34 38.18 1.65 -17.61
N ALA A 35 37.00 1.73 -18.23
CA ALA A 35 35.77 1.88 -17.48
C ALA A 35 35.72 0.73 -16.47
N ASP A 36 35.59 1.06 -15.18
CA ASP A 36 35.34 0.05 -14.18
C ASP A 36 34.12 -0.77 -14.60
N PRO A 37 34.15 -2.11 -14.47
CA PRO A 37 32.96 -2.91 -14.69
C PRO A 37 31.85 -2.35 -13.80
N PRO A 38 30.58 -2.33 -14.27
CA PRO A 38 29.48 -1.88 -13.43
C PRO A 38 29.55 -2.67 -12.13
N ALA A 39 29.59 -1.94 -11.00
CA ALA A 39 29.59 -2.56 -9.68
C ALA A 39 28.48 -3.59 -9.67
N ALA A 40 28.81 -4.85 -9.38
CA ALA A 40 27.81 -5.88 -9.20
C ALA A 40 26.77 -5.33 -8.22
N ALA A 41 25.49 -5.39 -8.60
CA ALA A 41 24.42 -4.96 -7.71
C ALA A 41 24.65 -5.65 -6.36
N ALA A 42 24.75 -4.86 -5.29
CA ALA A 42 24.88 -5.41 -3.96
C ALA A 42 23.71 -6.36 -3.72
N GLU A 43 24.00 -7.54 -3.17
CA GLU A 43 22.97 -8.49 -2.79
C GLU A 43 21.99 -7.83 -1.81
N ALA A 44 20.70 -8.10 -1.96
CA ALA A 44 19.69 -7.54 -1.08
C ALA A 44 19.95 -8.00 0.36
N PRO A 45 19.81 -7.13 1.39
CA PRO A 45 19.89 -7.57 2.77
C PRO A 45 18.68 -8.46 3.10
N PRO A 46 18.74 -9.31 4.15
CA PRO A 46 17.55 -9.95 4.68
C PRO A 46 16.45 -8.92 4.97
N GLY A 47 15.24 -9.20 4.49
CA GLY A 47 14.10 -8.30 4.53
C GLY A 47 14.13 -7.16 3.52
N GLY A 48 15.14 -7.08 2.64
CA GLY A 48 15.23 -6.13 1.54
C GLY A 48 14.60 -6.66 0.25
N ALA A 49 14.28 -5.77 -0.68
CA ALA A 49 13.68 -6.16 -1.96
C ALA A 49 14.71 -6.78 -2.92
N LEU A 50 14.34 -7.91 -3.53
CA LEU A 50 15.08 -8.61 -4.58
C LEU A 50 14.88 -7.95 -5.96
N ASN A 51 13.75 -7.29 -6.15
CA ASN A 51 13.36 -6.59 -7.37
C ASN A 51 12.44 -5.40 -7.06
N GLY A 52 11.91 -4.75 -8.09
CA GLY A 52 11.02 -3.60 -7.96
C GLY A 52 11.77 -2.27 -7.81
N THR A 53 11.00 -1.19 -7.72
CA THR A 53 11.52 0.17 -7.61
C THR A 53 11.17 0.72 -6.23
N ARG A 54 12.13 1.34 -5.55
CA ARG A 54 11.89 2.03 -4.28
C ARG A 54 10.97 3.24 -4.51
N LEU A 55 9.89 3.35 -3.73
CA LEU A 55 8.91 4.43 -3.83
C LEU A 55 9.48 5.78 -3.37
N MET A 56 10.25 5.77 -2.28
CA MET A 56 10.94 6.95 -1.75
C MET A 56 12.15 6.58 -0.89
N ASP A 57 13.08 7.51 -0.72
CA ASP A 57 14.18 7.36 0.22
C ASP A 57 13.68 7.48 1.67
N GLY A 58 14.21 6.65 2.58
CA GLY A 58 13.86 6.70 3.99
C GLY A 58 12.57 5.94 4.31
N VAL A 59 11.94 6.28 5.44
CA VAL A 59 10.84 5.47 5.99
C VAL A 59 9.57 5.61 5.16
N ALA A 60 9.05 4.47 4.70
CA ALA A 60 7.75 4.34 4.05
C ALA A 60 7.12 3.01 4.49
N LEU A 61 6.06 3.11 5.30
CA LEU A 61 5.38 1.96 5.92
C LEU A 61 3.93 1.88 5.47
N TYR A 62 3.33 0.70 5.63
CA TYR A 62 1.89 0.50 5.53
C TYR A 62 1.30 1.00 4.19
N PRO A 63 1.84 0.54 3.04
CA PRO A 63 1.47 1.06 1.73
C PRO A 63 0.00 0.77 1.42
N ARG A 64 -0.68 1.70 0.76
CA ARG A 64 -2.03 1.57 0.22
C ARG A 64 -2.10 2.21 -1.16
N ALA A 65 -2.96 1.70 -2.03
CA ALA A 65 -3.10 2.21 -3.38
C ALA A 65 -4.55 2.10 -3.86
N VAL A 66 -4.98 3.12 -4.60
CA VAL A 66 -6.28 3.14 -5.29
C VAL A 66 -6.08 3.61 -6.72
N ARG A 67 -6.85 3.05 -7.65
CA ARG A 67 -6.95 3.57 -9.01
C ARG A 67 -8.21 4.41 -9.13
N LEU A 68 -8.06 5.68 -9.54
CA LEU A 68 -9.17 6.61 -9.62
C LEU A 68 -10.17 6.17 -10.69
N ALA A 69 -11.43 6.06 -10.30
CA ALA A 69 -12.55 5.72 -11.18
C ALA A 69 -13.66 6.80 -11.15
N HIS A 70 -13.64 7.70 -10.18
CA HIS A 70 -14.71 8.69 -9.95
C HIS A 70 -14.21 10.14 -9.96
N SER A 71 -13.01 10.37 -10.49
CA SER A 71 -12.29 11.65 -10.53
C SER A 71 -12.28 12.32 -11.92
N GLY A 72 -13.23 11.97 -12.79
CA GLY A 72 -13.42 12.60 -14.09
C GLY A 72 -12.21 12.43 -15.02
N ALA A 73 -11.58 13.54 -15.42
CA ALA A 73 -10.42 13.52 -16.31
C ALA A 73 -9.17 12.85 -15.72
N ALA A 74 -9.13 12.66 -14.40
CA ALA A 74 -8.03 11.96 -13.72
C ALA A 74 -8.26 10.45 -13.58
N ASN A 75 -9.39 9.92 -14.06
CA ASN A 75 -9.66 8.49 -14.03
C ASN A 75 -8.52 7.69 -14.68
N GLY A 76 -8.16 6.58 -14.07
CA GLY A 76 -7.02 5.75 -14.45
C GLY A 76 -5.72 6.09 -13.72
N THR A 77 -5.58 7.29 -13.14
CA THR A 77 -4.45 7.64 -12.27
C THR A 77 -4.43 6.71 -11.05
N ILE A 78 -3.27 6.21 -10.68
CA ILE A 78 -3.07 5.46 -9.44
C ILE A 78 -2.58 6.42 -8.37
N VAL A 79 -3.19 6.40 -7.20
CA VAL A 79 -2.75 7.16 -6.02
C VAL A 79 -2.27 6.15 -4.98
N ALA A 80 -1.03 6.30 -4.54
CA ALA A 80 -0.44 5.51 -3.46
C ALA A 80 -0.26 6.36 -2.20
N SER A 81 -0.36 5.73 -1.03
CA SER A 81 -0.16 6.33 0.29
C SER A 81 0.74 5.44 1.12
N VAL A 82 1.67 6.05 1.87
CA VAL A 82 2.50 5.37 2.87
C VAL A 82 2.59 6.24 4.12
N VAL A 83 2.88 5.63 5.26
CA VAL A 83 3.27 6.33 6.49
C VAL A 83 4.77 6.64 6.44
N THR A 84 5.11 7.91 6.62
CA THR A 84 6.50 8.39 6.72
C THR A 84 6.65 9.32 7.93
N PHE A 85 7.88 9.78 8.23
CA PHE A 85 8.15 10.59 9.41
C PHE A 85 9.07 11.78 9.10
N ASP A 86 8.76 12.92 9.74
CA ASP A 86 9.69 14.05 9.90
C ASP A 86 10.05 14.14 11.39
N GLY A 87 11.29 13.72 11.72
CA GLY A 87 11.65 13.40 13.10
C GLY A 87 10.76 12.29 13.65
N ASP A 88 10.10 12.54 14.77
CA ASP A 88 9.17 11.60 15.41
C ASP A 88 7.70 11.80 14.98
N VAL A 89 7.41 12.80 14.13
CA VAL A 89 6.05 13.13 13.71
C VAL A 89 5.70 12.35 12.45
N GLY A 90 4.66 11.53 12.54
CA GLY A 90 4.19 10.73 11.41
C GLY A 90 3.33 11.55 10.42
N HIS A 91 3.39 11.17 9.15
CA HIS A 91 2.66 11.78 8.05
C HIS A 91 2.17 10.73 7.05
N GLY A 92 1.04 11.01 6.40
CA GLY A 92 0.65 10.30 5.17
C GLY A 92 1.37 10.91 3.97
N ALA A 93 2.20 10.14 3.29
CA ALA A 93 2.88 10.53 2.07
C ALA A 93 2.10 10.04 0.84
N ILE A 94 1.65 10.97 -0.01
CA ILE A 94 0.78 10.67 -1.15
C ILE A 94 1.55 10.79 -2.46
N PHE A 95 1.46 9.76 -3.28
CA PHE A 95 2.11 9.65 -4.58
C PHE A 95 1.10 9.40 -5.68
N THR A 96 1.40 9.84 -6.90
CA THR A 96 0.57 9.55 -8.07
C THR A 96 1.38 8.91 -9.19
N SER A 97 0.77 7.95 -9.88
CA SER A 97 1.26 7.37 -11.13
C SER A 97 0.24 7.59 -12.24
N THR A 98 0.72 8.08 -13.38
CA THR A 98 -0.06 8.29 -14.62
C THR A 98 0.35 7.34 -15.74
N ASP A 99 1.25 6.40 -15.45
CA ASP A 99 1.82 5.42 -16.36
C ASP A 99 1.53 3.97 -15.90
N ASP A 100 0.35 3.77 -15.32
CA ASP A 100 -0.17 2.47 -14.88
C ASP A 100 0.76 1.78 -13.86
N GLY A 101 1.30 2.54 -12.90
CA GLY A 101 2.07 2.02 -11.77
C GLY A 101 3.57 1.83 -12.03
N ARG A 102 4.08 2.31 -13.17
CA ARG A 102 5.48 2.14 -13.57
C ARG A 102 6.40 3.17 -12.91
N THR A 103 5.91 4.38 -12.68
CA THR A 103 6.59 5.43 -11.92
C THR A 103 5.62 6.16 -11.01
N PHE A 104 6.14 6.66 -9.89
CA PHE A 104 5.38 7.42 -8.90
C PHE A 104 6.07 8.74 -8.59
N GLU A 105 5.29 9.81 -8.50
CA GLU A 105 5.76 11.13 -8.08
C GLU A 105 5.05 11.53 -6.79
N ARG A 106 5.78 12.19 -5.88
CA ARG A 106 5.20 12.71 -4.62
C ARG A 106 4.27 13.88 -4.95
N THR A 107 3.01 13.77 -4.54
CA THR A 107 1.94 14.70 -4.92
C THR A 107 1.35 15.44 -3.74
N GLY A 108 1.35 14.84 -2.55
CA GLY A 108 0.80 15.49 -1.36
C GLY A 108 1.27 14.88 -0.05
N THR A 109 0.81 15.50 1.03
CA THR A 109 1.08 15.08 2.40
C THR A 109 -0.17 15.30 3.25
N VAL A 110 -0.52 14.30 4.06
CA VAL A 110 -1.54 14.40 5.11
C VAL A 110 -0.83 14.55 6.45
N SER A 111 -1.16 15.60 7.19
CA SER A 111 -0.55 15.91 8.49
C SER A 111 -1.64 16.08 9.53
N ASP A 112 -1.75 15.10 10.42
CA ASP A 112 -2.65 15.19 11.57
C ASP A 112 -1.93 15.80 12.78
N PRO A 113 -2.48 16.84 13.44
CA PRO A 113 -1.84 17.42 14.62
C PRO A 113 -1.60 16.43 15.77
N GLY A 114 -2.47 15.41 15.89
CA GLY A 114 -2.34 14.34 16.87
C GLY A 114 -1.19 13.38 16.58
N ALA A 115 -0.65 13.36 15.34
CA ALA A 115 0.46 12.50 14.95
C ALA A 115 1.77 12.81 15.69
N THR A 116 1.86 13.96 16.36
CA THR A 116 2.93 14.27 17.34
C THR A 116 2.96 13.30 18.52
N LYS A 117 1.87 12.53 18.72
CA LYS A 117 1.73 11.45 19.70
C LYS A 117 1.72 10.08 19.04
N GLY A 118 2.36 9.97 17.87
CA GLY A 118 2.45 8.76 17.08
C GLY A 118 1.30 8.60 16.08
N LEU A 119 1.66 7.97 14.97
CA LEU A 119 0.77 7.63 13.87
C LEU A 119 1.15 6.24 13.39
N CYS A 120 0.14 5.39 13.20
CA CYS A 120 0.30 4.12 12.52
C CYS A 120 -0.77 3.95 11.46
N CYS A 121 -0.45 3.06 10.53
CA CYS A 121 -1.44 2.21 9.91
C CYS A 121 -2.50 3.00 9.13
N SER A 122 -2.10 3.65 8.04
CA SER A 122 -3.03 4.48 7.26
C SER A 122 -3.84 3.69 6.24
N THR A 123 -5.01 4.22 5.86
CA THR A 123 -5.78 3.81 4.69
C THR A 123 -5.97 4.95 3.70
N LEU A 124 -6.26 4.60 2.45
CA LEU A 124 -6.58 5.52 1.35
C LEU A 124 -7.77 4.95 0.58
N TYR A 125 -8.81 5.75 0.35
CA TYR A 125 -10.05 5.32 -0.28
C TYR A 125 -10.59 6.39 -1.22
N GLU A 126 -11.08 6.03 -2.42
CA GLU A 126 -11.84 6.95 -3.28
C GLU A 126 -13.34 6.73 -3.07
N LEU A 127 -14.10 7.79 -2.84
CA LEU A 127 -15.56 7.69 -2.74
C LEU A 127 -16.18 7.30 -4.10
N PRO A 128 -16.85 6.15 -4.23
CA PRO A 128 -17.49 5.75 -5.49
C PRO A 128 -18.78 6.53 -5.79
N ARG A 129 -19.33 7.18 -4.77
CA ARG A 129 -20.55 7.98 -4.82
C ARG A 129 -20.50 9.05 -3.74
N GLN A 130 -21.38 10.03 -3.83
CA GLN A 130 -21.51 11.07 -2.81
C GLN A 130 -21.92 10.48 -1.45
N VAL A 131 -21.30 10.96 -0.37
CA VAL A 131 -21.66 10.70 1.04
C VAL A 131 -21.79 12.04 1.77
N GLY A 132 -23.00 12.40 2.21
CA GLY A 132 -23.26 13.76 2.70
C GLY A 132 -22.88 14.82 1.68
N ASP A 133 -22.00 15.75 2.06
CA ASP A 133 -21.45 16.79 1.18
C ASP A 133 -20.14 16.39 0.48
N LEU A 134 -19.62 15.19 0.75
CA LEU A 134 -18.40 14.68 0.11
C LEU A 134 -18.78 14.09 -1.26
N ALA A 135 -18.31 14.71 -2.34
CA ALA A 135 -18.64 14.29 -3.70
C ALA A 135 -17.99 12.93 -4.07
N ALA A 136 -18.57 12.24 -5.04
CA ALA A 136 -17.89 11.10 -5.69
C ALA A 136 -16.52 11.54 -6.23
N GLY A 137 -15.51 10.67 -6.13
CA GLY A 137 -14.12 10.98 -6.49
C GLY A 137 -13.32 11.69 -5.40
N THR A 138 -13.96 12.09 -4.28
CA THR A 138 -13.21 12.57 -3.11
C THR A 138 -12.35 11.44 -2.58
N LEU A 139 -11.06 11.70 -2.40
CA LEU A 139 -10.15 10.78 -1.70
C LEU A 139 -10.31 10.99 -0.19
N LEU A 140 -10.38 9.90 0.55
CA LEU A 140 -10.38 9.85 1.99
C LEU A 140 -9.08 9.19 2.48
N TRP A 141 -8.53 9.74 3.55
CA TRP A 141 -7.38 9.19 4.25
C TRP A 141 -7.70 9.13 5.74
N SER A 142 -7.31 8.03 6.38
CA SER A 142 -7.43 7.85 7.83
C SER A 142 -6.22 7.08 8.35
N ALA A 143 -5.96 7.18 9.64
CA ALA A 143 -4.89 6.46 10.32
C ALA A 143 -5.21 6.28 11.80
N SER A 144 -4.44 5.44 12.47
CA SER A 144 -4.44 5.35 13.93
C SER A 144 -3.52 6.41 14.51
N VAL A 145 -4.08 7.31 15.32
CA VAL A 145 -3.34 8.47 15.84
C VAL A 145 -3.33 8.46 17.36
N GLY A 146 -2.18 8.78 17.98
CA GLY A 146 -2.05 8.97 19.43
C GLY A 146 -1.51 7.78 20.23
N GLN A 147 -0.90 6.78 19.57
CA GLN A 147 -0.43 5.56 20.23
C GLN A 147 0.73 5.74 21.22
N GLN A 148 1.52 6.81 21.10
CA GLN A 148 2.66 7.11 21.97
C GLN A 148 2.27 7.94 23.21
N GLU A 149 0.99 8.31 23.36
CA GLU A 149 0.49 8.93 24.59
C GLU A 149 0.46 7.90 25.73
N ASP A 150 0.68 8.36 26.97
CA ASP A 150 0.65 7.50 28.16
C ASP A 150 -0.67 6.74 28.28
N GLU A 151 -0.63 5.43 28.56
CA GLU A 151 -1.84 4.59 28.60
C GLU A 151 -2.94 5.13 29.52
N SER A 152 -2.59 5.83 30.61
CA SER A 152 -3.58 6.40 31.54
C SER A 152 -4.37 7.59 30.98
N THR A 153 -3.83 8.29 29.98
CA THR A 153 -4.42 9.48 29.35
C THR A 153 -4.74 9.28 27.87
N ARG A 154 -4.15 8.27 27.24
CA ARG A 154 -4.27 7.93 25.82
C ARG A 154 -5.72 7.77 25.43
N ARG A 155 -6.07 8.39 24.30
CA ARG A 155 -7.33 8.29 23.58
C ARG A 155 -7.00 8.28 22.11
N MET A 156 -6.65 7.10 21.60
CA MET A 156 -6.34 6.99 20.18
C MET A 156 -7.55 7.42 19.35
N THR A 157 -7.31 8.09 18.23
CA THR A 157 -8.34 8.60 17.34
C THR A 157 -8.18 8.05 15.94
N LEU A 158 -9.28 8.02 15.20
CA LEU A 158 -9.34 7.71 13.77
C LEU A 158 -9.83 8.97 13.03
N PRO A 159 -8.94 9.93 12.71
CA PRO A 159 -9.31 11.10 11.94
C PRO A 159 -9.65 10.71 10.50
N VAL A 160 -10.57 11.46 9.89
CA VAL A 160 -10.91 11.35 8.47
C VAL A 160 -10.52 12.65 7.79
N TRP A 161 -9.60 12.53 6.85
CA TRP A 161 -9.13 13.61 5.99
C TRP A 161 -9.67 13.41 4.57
N ALA A 162 -10.01 14.49 3.88
CA ALA A 162 -10.53 14.44 2.52
C ALA A 162 -9.70 15.29 1.56
N SER A 163 -9.60 14.85 0.31
CA SER A 163 -9.00 15.58 -0.81
C SER A 163 -9.93 15.55 -2.02
N ALA A 164 -10.26 16.73 -2.54
CA ALA A 164 -11.05 16.91 -3.75
C ALA A 164 -10.17 17.13 -5.01
N ASP A 165 -8.86 17.14 -4.86
CA ASP A 165 -7.88 17.48 -5.90
C ASP A 165 -6.84 16.37 -6.13
N GLN A 166 -7.31 15.12 -6.06
CA GLN A 166 -6.54 13.90 -6.31
C GLN A 166 -5.32 13.75 -5.37
N GLY A 167 -5.46 14.16 -4.11
CA GLY A 167 -4.48 13.93 -3.05
C GLY A 167 -3.43 15.03 -2.92
N ARG A 168 -3.58 16.17 -3.61
CA ARG A 168 -2.63 17.30 -3.52
C ARG A 168 -2.81 18.08 -2.22
N THR A 169 -4.06 18.39 -1.87
CA THR A 169 -4.41 19.08 -0.63
C THR A 169 -5.44 18.28 0.17
N TRP A 170 -5.36 18.39 1.49
CA TRP A 170 -6.16 17.59 2.43
C TRP A 170 -6.78 18.48 3.50
N GLU A 171 -8.05 18.24 3.78
CA GLU A 171 -8.79 18.90 4.86
C GLU A 171 -9.32 17.88 5.87
N HIS A 172 -9.27 18.23 7.15
CA HIS A 172 -9.84 17.40 8.20
C HIS A 172 -11.38 17.48 8.15
N VAL A 173 -12.04 16.34 8.00
CA VAL A 173 -13.50 16.23 7.92
C VAL A 173 -14.10 15.98 9.30
N SER A 174 -13.60 14.96 10.00
CA SER A 174 -14.14 14.50 11.29
C SER A 174 -13.18 13.55 12.00
N THR A 175 -13.50 13.20 13.23
CA THR A 175 -12.91 12.06 13.93
C THR A 175 -13.97 10.97 14.00
N ALA A 176 -13.73 9.84 13.34
CA ALA A 176 -14.72 8.77 13.20
C ALA A 176 -14.93 7.99 14.49
N ALA A 177 -13.85 7.74 15.22
CA ALA A 177 -13.90 7.13 16.53
C ALA A 177 -12.76 7.63 17.41
N THR A 178 -13.01 7.57 18.72
CA THR A 178 -12.03 7.79 19.77
C THR A 178 -12.08 6.58 20.68
N ALA A 179 -10.91 6.00 20.99
CA ALA A 179 -10.81 4.86 21.89
C ALA A 179 -11.50 5.19 23.24
N PRO A 180 -12.39 4.31 23.74
CA PRO A 180 -13.09 4.57 25.00
C PRO A 180 -12.16 4.47 26.22
N GLY A 181 -11.01 3.81 26.06
CA GLY A 181 -9.97 3.66 27.07
C GLY A 181 -8.58 3.97 26.52
N GLY A 182 -7.57 3.58 27.29
CA GLY A 182 -6.17 3.74 26.95
C GLY A 182 -5.59 2.66 26.04
N LYS A 183 -6.40 1.70 25.57
CA LYS A 183 -5.94 0.62 24.69
C LYS A 183 -6.02 1.03 23.23
N GLY A 184 -5.37 0.25 22.38
CA GLY A 184 -5.18 0.61 20.99
C GLY A 184 -6.45 0.56 20.15
N LEU A 185 -6.44 1.36 19.10
CA LEU A 185 -7.48 1.45 18.07
C LEU A 185 -6.76 1.56 16.72
N TRP A 186 -6.73 0.46 15.97
CA TRP A 186 -5.75 0.23 14.91
C TRP A 186 -6.37 0.03 13.53
N GLU A 187 -5.68 0.53 12.51
CA GLU A 187 -5.82 0.04 11.12
C GLU A 187 -7.21 0.30 10.54
N PRO A 188 -7.61 1.59 10.43
CA PRO A 188 -8.86 1.96 9.81
C PRO A 188 -8.95 1.41 8.37
N GLU A 189 -10.12 0.92 7.99
CA GLU A 189 -10.47 0.57 6.61
C GLU A 189 -11.85 1.14 6.27
N LEU A 190 -12.00 1.67 5.06
CA LEU A 190 -13.21 2.39 4.63
C LEU A 190 -13.95 1.64 3.52
N ALA A 191 -15.27 1.73 3.54
CA ALA A 191 -16.14 1.34 2.43
C ALA A 191 -17.40 2.20 2.39
N VAL A 192 -18.05 2.32 1.22
CA VAL A 192 -19.38 2.93 1.12
C VAL A 192 -20.42 1.84 0.97
N THR A 193 -21.39 1.81 1.88
CA THR A 193 -22.48 0.83 1.89
C THR A 193 -23.47 1.06 0.74
N PRO A 194 -24.30 0.06 0.37
CA PRO A 194 -25.29 0.21 -0.71
C PRO A 194 -26.30 1.34 -0.49
N ASP A 195 -26.65 1.63 0.76
CA ASP A 195 -27.52 2.75 1.15
C ASP A 195 -26.82 4.11 1.18
N GLY A 196 -25.52 4.18 0.85
CA GLY A 196 -24.75 5.41 0.68
C GLY A 196 -24.15 5.98 1.96
N ARG A 197 -23.99 5.16 3.01
CA ARG A 197 -23.27 5.55 4.22
C ARG A 197 -21.79 5.19 4.08
N LEU A 198 -20.92 5.95 4.75
CA LEU A 198 -19.54 5.56 4.93
C LEU A 198 -19.44 4.59 6.12
N ALA A 199 -18.87 3.42 5.90
CA ALA A 199 -18.50 2.48 6.94
C ALA A 199 -17.00 2.60 7.22
N LEU A 200 -16.64 2.47 8.49
CA LEU A 200 -15.27 2.35 8.96
C LEU A 200 -15.13 1.06 9.76
N TYR A 201 -14.13 0.24 9.44
CA TYR A 201 -13.74 -0.96 10.17
C TYR A 201 -12.41 -0.72 10.85
N VAL A 202 -12.21 -1.31 12.04
CA VAL A 202 -11.01 -1.07 12.84
C VAL A 202 -10.75 -2.23 13.80
N SER A 203 -9.48 -2.46 14.13
CA SER A 203 -9.05 -3.34 15.21
C SER A 203 -9.14 -2.60 16.56
N ASP A 204 -9.82 -3.16 17.56
CA ASP A 204 -10.07 -2.54 18.86
C ASP A 204 -9.57 -3.41 20.03
N GLU A 205 -8.72 -2.86 20.89
CA GLU A 205 -8.20 -3.53 22.08
C GLU A 205 -8.90 -3.10 23.38
N ASN A 206 -9.94 -2.27 23.31
CA ASN A 206 -10.55 -1.66 24.50
C ASN A 206 -11.59 -2.55 25.21
N GLN A 207 -11.81 -3.79 24.74
CA GLN A 207 -12.73 -4.76 25.32
C GLN A 207 -12.05 -5.78 26.26
N GLN A 208 -10.80 -5.51 26.65
CA GLN A 208 -10.07 -6.35 27.60
C GLN A 208 -10.72 -6.37 29.00
N PRO A 209 -10.63 -7.49 29.75
CA PRO A 209 -9.96 -8.74 29.39
C PRO A 209 -10.86 -9.73 28.63
N ALA A 210 -12.08 -9.36 28.25
CA ALA A 210 -13.01 -10.28 27.56
C ALA A 210 -12.50 -10.66 26.16
N HIS A 211 -11.86 -9.72 25.48
CA HIS A 211 -11.18 -9.94 24.20
C HIS A 211 -9.84 -9.20 24.22
N SER A 212 -8.76 -9.86 23.80
CA SER A 212 -7.47 -9.19 23.66
C SER A 212 -7.47 -8.17 22.51
N GLN A 213 -8.21 -8.47 21.43
CA GLN A 213 -8.56 -7.55 20.34
C GLN A 213 -9.86 -8.02 19.67
N THR A 214 -10.65 -7.09 19.14
CA THR A 214 -11.82 -7.35 18.29
C THR A 214 -11.70 -6.61 16.97
N LEU A 215 -12.46 -7.03 15.96
CA LEU A 215 -12.76 -6.17 14.82
C LEU A 215 -14.11 -5.52 15.08
N VAL A 216 -14.18 -4.20 14.94
CA VAL A 216 -15.40 -3.42 15.11
C VAL A 216 -15.64 -2.52 13.91
N GLN A 217 -16.86 -2.04 13.77
CA GLN A 217 -17.26 -1.10 12.73
C GLN A 217 -18.07 0.07 13.29
N THR A 218 -18.11 1.17 12.56
CA THR A 218 -19.10 2.25 12.72
C THR A 218 -19.53 2.77 11.36
N THR A 219 -20.67 3.46 11.29
CA THR A 219 -21.17 4.06 10.05
C THR A 219 -21.51 5.54 10.21
N SER A 220 -21.45 6.27 9.11
CA SER A 220 -21.78 7.69 9.03
C SER A 220 -22.59 7.99 7.78
N PRO A 221 -23.71 8.73 7.87
CA PRO A 221 -24.47 9.15 6.69
C PRO A 221 -23.81 10.29 5.91
N ASP A 222 -22.84 10.99 6.51
CA ASP A 222 -22.27 12.24 5.98
C ASP A 222 -20.74 12.32 6.09
N GLY A 223 -20.09 11.26 6.58
CA GLY A 223 -18.64 11.22 6.88
C GLY A 223 -18.24 12.09 8.08
N ARG A 224 -19.21 12.63 8.83
CA ARG A 224 -18.99 13.59 9.92
C ARG A 224 -19.61 13.16 11.24
N THR A 225 -20.83 12.63 11.19
CA THR A 225 -21.59 12.14 12.33
C THR A 225 -21.51 10.63 12.34
N TRP A 226 -20.91 10.05 13.37
CA TRP A 226 -20.63 8.62 13.43
C TRP A 226 -21.49 7.92 14.48
N GLY A 227 -21.94 6.71 14.16
CA GLY A 227 -22.62 5.83 15.09
C GLY A 227 -21.67 5.24 16.15
N PRO A 228 -22.22 4.49 17.12
CA PRO A 228 -21.38 3.72 18.04
C PRO A 228 -20.56 2.65 17.31
N LEU A 229 -19.48 2.20 17.94
CA LEU A 229 -18.71 1.04 17.47
C LEU A 229 -19.49 -0.25 17.78
N GLU A 230 -19.56 -1.15 16.80
CA GLU A 230 -20.26 -2.43 16.86
C GLU A 230 -19.32 -3.58 16.46
N ASN A 231 -19.39 -4.72 17.15
CA ASN A 231 -18.52 -5.85 16.88
C ASN A 231 -18.80 -6.48 15.50
N VAL A 232 -17.74 -6.65 14.72
CA VAL A 232 -17.69 -7.47 13.50
C VAL A 232 -17.16 -8.87 13.85
N VAL A 233 -15.99 -8.95 14.49
CA VAL A 233 -15.41 -10.20 15.02
C VAL A 233 -15.02 -10.00 16.47
N ALA A 234 -15.60 -10.80 17.36
CA ALA A 234 -15.29 -10.86 18.78
C ALA A 234 -15.15 -12.33 19.17
N ALA A 235 -13.93 -12.86 19.03
CA ALA A 235 -13.64 -14.27 19.23
C ALA A 235 -13.97 -14.73 20.66
N GLN A 236 -14.56 -15.92 20.80
CA GLN A 236 -14.89 -16.48 22.13
C GLN A 236 -13.66 -16.78 22.97
N ASN A 237 -12.54 -17.16 22.34
CA ASN A 237 -11.27 -17.31 23.01
C ASN A 237 -10.68 -15.90 23.23
N PRO A 238 -10.51 -15.45 24.49
CA PRO A 238 -10.02 -14.09 24.79
C PRO A 238 -8.59 -13.84 24.28
N ASP A 239 -7.80 -14.89 24.08
CA ASP A 239 -6.41 -14.80 23.63
C ASP A 239 -6.27 -14.64 22.11
N LEU A 240 -7.37 -14.78 21.35
CA LEU A 240 -7.38 -14.53 19.91
C LEU A 240 -7.49 -13.03 19.62
N ARG A 241 -6.77 -12.62 18.58
CA ARG A 241 -6.59 -11.23 18.16
C ARG A 241 -6.91 -11.08 16.67
N PRO A 242 -8.19 -11.06 16.28
CA PRO A 242 -8.59 -10.66 14.95
C PRO A 242 -8.18 -9.20 14.69
N GLY A 243 -7.59 -8.90 13.53
CA GLY A 243 -7.04 -7.57 13.24
C GLY A 243 -6.76 -7.32 11.76
N MET A 244 -6.37 -6.08 11.44
CA MET A 244 -6.00 -5.63 10.10
C MET A 244 -7.11 -5.83 9.05
N PRO A 245 -8.31 -5.27 9.26
CA PRO A 245 -9.40 -5.45 8.32
C PRO A 245 -9.07 -4.79 6.97
N VAL A 246 -9.34 -5.50 5.87
CA VAL A 246 -9.30 -5.00 4.50
C VAL A 246 -10.60 -5.39 3.81
N VAL A 247 -11.33 -4.42 3.26
CA VAL A 247 -12.69 -4.65 2.74
C VAL A 247 -12.77 -4.32 1.26
N ARG A 248 -13.33 -5.24 0.47
CA ARG A 248 -13.57 -5.07 -0.97
C ARG A 248 -15.03 -5.34 -1.30
N THR A 249 -15.58 -4.57 -2.22
CA THR A 249 -16.88 -4.86 -2.84
C THR A 249 -16.66 -5.80 -4.02
N LEU A 250 -17.45 -6.88 -4.09
CA LEU A 250 -17.45 -7.89 -5.14
C LEU A 250 -18.44 -7.51 -6.28
N PRO A 251 -18.44 -8.17 -7.47
CA PRO A 251 -19.31 -7.86 -8.60
C PRO A 251 -20.79 -7.88 -8.28
N ASP A 252 -21.18 -8.82 -7.44
CA ASP A 252 -22.55 -9.05 -7.04
C ASP A 252 -23.05 -7.99 -6.03
N GLY A 253 -22.20 -7.02 -5.67
CA GLY A 253 -22.48 -5.95 -4.73
C GLY A 253 -22.32 -6.36 -3.27
N THR A 254 -21.92 -7.62 -3.00
CA THR A 254 -21.57 -8.06 -1.65
C THR A 254 -20.16 -7.60 -1.29
N TYR A 255 -19.79 -7.76 -0.03
CA TYR A 255 -18.53 -7.32 0.53
C TYR A 255 -17.76 -8.52 1.04
N LEU A 256 -16.44 -8.49 0.86
CA LEU A 256 -15.50 -9.43 1.43
C LEU A 256 -14.54 -8.66 2.33
N MET A 257 -14.43 -9.10 3.58
CA MET A 257 -13.41 -8.62 4.51
C MET A 257 -12.32 -9.67 4.64
N SER A 258 -11.07 -9.26 4.47
CA SER A 258 -9.85 -10.00 4.79
C SER A 258 -9.28 -9.48 6.12
N TYR A 259 -8.73 -10.37 6.94
CA TYR A 259 -8.08 -10.02 8.21
C TYR A 259 -7.20 -11.16 8.71
N GLU A 260 -6.30 -10.86 9.65
CA GLU A 260 -5.55 -11.88 10.38
C GLU A 260 -6.28 -12.30 11.66
N VAL A 261 -6.08 -13.53 12.10
CA VAL A 261 -6.44 -13.97 13.45
C VAL A 261 -5.19 -14.44 14.17
N CYS A 262 -4.65 -13.58 15.03
CA CYS A 262 -3.49 -13.89 15.85
C CYS A 262 -3.88 -14.63 17.14
N GLY A 263 -2.89 -15.28 17.77
CA GLY A 263 -3.07 -15.97 19.04
C GLY A 263 -2.95 -17.50 18.92
N PRO A 264 -3.24 -18.24 20.00
CA PRO A 264 -3.01 -19.69 20.05
C PRO A 264 -3.71 -20.42 18.92
N VAL A 265 -3.02 -21.39 18.30
CA VAL A 265 -3.48 -22.22 17.17
C VAL A 265 -3.59 -21.47 15.84
N GLU A 266 -4.05 -20.21 15.86
CA GLU A 266 -4.29 -19.44 14.64
C GLU A 266 -3.02 -18.77 14.09
N ASP A 267 -2.03 -18.44 14.92
CA ASP A 267 -0.72 -17.92 14.50
C ASP A 267 -0.80 -16.79 13.44
N CYS A 268 -1.76 -15.87 13.57
CA CYS A 268 -1.97 -14.75 12.64
C CYS A 268 -2.39 -15.18 11.22
N ARG A 269 -3.05 -16.34 11.10
CA ARG A 269 -3.54 -16.86 9.83
C ARG A 269 -4.55 -15.90 9.18
N HIS A 270 -4.50 -15.85 7.86
CA HIS A 270 -5.42 -15.06 7.04
C HIS A 270 -6.81 -15.69 6.97
N TYR A 271 -7.84 -14.92 7.34
CA TYR A 271 -9.26 -15.25 7.26
C TYR A 271 -10.03 -14.26 6.39
N THR A 272 -11.19 -14.72 5.90
CA THR A 272 -12.18 -13.88 5.22
C THR A 272 -13.59 -14.05 5.77
N ARG A 273 -14.41 -13.01 5.62
CA ARG A 273 -15.88 -13.05 5.83
C ARG A 273 -16.60 -12.30 4.73
N ARG A 274 -17.82 -12.71 4.43
CA ARG A 274 -18.73 -11.98 3.54
C ARG A 274 -19.78 -11.19 4.29
N SER A 275 -20.23 -10.10 3.68
CA SER A 275 -21.41 -9.34 4.08
C SER A 275 -22.25 -8.97 2.85
N PRO A 276 -23.59 -9.07 2.93
CA PRO A 276 -24.45 -8.65 1.82
C PRO A 276 -24.50 -7.12 1.63
N ASP A 277 -24.12 -6.34 2.64
CA ASP A 277 -24.32 -4.88 2.66
C ASP A 277 -23.14 -4.08 3.24
N GLY A 278 -22.06 -4.76 3.64
CA GLY A 278 -20.87 -4.17 4.25
C GLY A 278 -21.04 -3.85 5.73
N THR A 279 -22.19 -4.11 6.35
CA THR A 279 -22.44 -3.83 7.78
C THR A 279 -22.96 -5.04 8.55
N SER A 280 -23.56 -6.00 7.86
CA SER A 280 -24.12 -7.22 8.41
C SER A 280 -23.16 -8.37 8.17
N TRP A 281 -22.28 -8.68 9.12
CA TRP A 281 -21.25 -9.72 8.96
C TRP A 281 -21.65 -11.09 9.51
N GLY A 282 -22.79 -11.20 10.19
CA GLY A 282 -23.25 -12.42 10.86
C GLY A 282 -22.90 -12.43 12.35
N ASP A 283 -22.83 -13.61 12.97
CA ASP A 283 -22.48 -13.77 14.39
C ASP A 283 -21.02 -13.30 14.64
N PRO A 284 -20.78 -12.32 15.53
CA PRO A 284 -19.42 -11.85 15.83
C PRO A 284 -18.49 -12.92 16.42
N ALA A 285 -19.04 -13.98 17.03
CA ALA A 285 -18.22 -15.07 17.59
C ALA A 285 -17.55 -15.95 16.51
N VAL A 286 -17.98 -15.83 15.25
CA VAL A 286 -17.48 -16.65 14.14
C VAL A 286 -16.26 -16.00 13.49
N LEU A 287 -15.14 -16.74 13.44
CA LEU A 287 -13.86 -16.28 12.88
C LEU A 287 -13.82 -16.20 11.35
N GLY A 288 -14.82 -16.70 10.62
CA GLY A 288 -14.82 -16.71 9.16
C GLY A 288 -14.10 -17.91 8.55
N HIS A 289 -13.65 -17.75 7.30
CA HIS A 289 -13.07 -18.81 6.48
C HIS A 289 -11.57 -18.58 6.23
N PRO A 290 -10.70 -19.56 6.52
CA PRO A 290 -9.27 -19.40 6.29
C PRO A 290 -8.96 -19.36 4.78
N VAL A 291 -8.07 -18.46 4.38
CA VAL A 291 -7.52 -18.42 3.02
C VAL A 291 -6.40 -19.45 2.93
N THR A 292 -6.61 -20.51 2.13
CA THR A 292 -5.69 -21.63 2.04
C THR A 292 -5.75 -22.29 0.68
N THR A 293 -4.63 -22.83 0.22
CA THR A 293 -4.57 -23.74 -0.93
C THR A 293 -5.05 -25.15 -0.51
N ALA A 294 -5.28 -26.02 -1.50
CA ALA A 294 -5.74 -27.39 -1.26
C ALA A 294 -4.73 -28.26 -0.48
N ASP A 295 -3.43 -27.98 -0.63
CA ASP A 295 -2.33 -28.60 0.10
C ASP A 295 -1.96 -27.88 1.40
N GLY A 296 -2.74 -26.86 1.80
CA GLY A 296 -2.65 -26.21 3.11
C GLY A 296 -1.64 -25.05 3.20
N VAL A 297 -1.16 -24.55 2.06
CA VAL A 297 -0.38 -23.31 2.01
C VAL A 297 -1.26 -22.12 2.39
N HIS A 298 -0.74 -21.26 3.25
CA HIS A 298 -1.47 -20.09 3.75
C HIS A 298 -0.52 -18.95 4.13
N PHE A 299 -1.06 -17.74 4.16
CA PHE A 299 -0.35 -16.60 4.74
C PHE A 299 -0.58 -16.49 6.24
N ARG A 300 0.43 -15.95 6.91
CA ARG A 300 0.35 -15.40 8.26
C ARG A 300 0.80 -13.94 8.24
N HIS A 301 0.22 -13.16 9.14
CA HIS A 301 0.49 -11.75 9.40
C HIS A 301 0.10 -10.80 8.26
N THR A 302 -0.61 -9.74 8.63
CA THR A 302 -0.85 -8.53 7.83
C THR A 302 -1.43 -8.75 6.43
N PRO A 303 -2.52 -9.54 6.29
CA PRO A 303 -3.04 -9.89 4.99
C PRO A 303 -3.64 -8.68 4.26
N ASN A 304 -3.67 -8.79 2.94
CA ASN A 304 -4.42 -7.89 2.07
C ASN A 304 -5.13 -8.72 1.00
N ILE A 305 -6.21 -8.16 0.46
CA ILE A 305 -6.98 -8.76 -0.61
C ILE A 305 -7.30 -7.70 -1.67
N SER A 306 -7.16 -8.11 -2.92
CA SER A 306 -7.63 -7.38 -4.08
C SER A 306 -8.63 -8.24 -4.83
N TRP A 307 -9.48 -7.58 -5.61
CA TRP A 307 -10.48 -8.23 -6.43
C TRP A 307 -10.58 -7.51 -7.76
N TYR A 308 -10.88 -8.25 -8.83
CA TYR A 308 -11.15 -7.67 -10.14
C TYR A 308 -12.17 -8.45 -10.96
N ASP A 309 -12.89 -7.72 -11.82
CA ASP A 309 -13.77 -8.29 -12.83
C ASP A 309 -12.92 -8.79 -13.99
N ASP A 310 -12.90 -10.10 -14.19
CA ASP A 310 -12.26 -10.74 -15.34
C ASP A 310 -13.28 -11.18 -16.41
N GLY A 311 -14.55 -10.78 -16.25
CA GLY A 311 -15.67 -11.17 -17.10
C GLY A 311 -16.30 -12.52 -16.75
N THR A 312 -15.81 -13.23 -15.72
CA THR A 312 -16.47 -14.41 -15.16
C THR A 312 -17.53 -14.00 -14.13
N PRO A 313 -18.52 -14.86 -13.81
CA PRO A 313 -19.56 -14.54 -12.83
C PRO A 313 -19.04 -14.22 -11.42
N ASP A 314 -17.92 -14.82 -11.03
CA ASP A 314 -17.37 -14.71 -9.68
C ASP A 314 -16.21 -13.68 -9.59
N GLY A 315 -15.71 -13.21 -10.74
CA GLY A 315 -14.49 -12.42 -10.82
C GLY A 315 -13.29 -13.18 -10.28
N ARG A 316 -12.23 -12.45 -9.91
CA ARG A 316 -11.02 -13.06 -9.35
C ARG A 316 -10.52 -12.33 -8.12
N LEU A 317 -10.05 -13.10 -7.16
CA LEU A 317 -9.46 -12.62 -5.92
C LEU A 317 -7.96 -12.86 -5.91
N LEU A 318 -7.23 -11.89 -5.37
CA LEU A 318 -5.80 -11.99 -5.10
C LEU A 318 -5.57 -11.69 -3.63
N ALA A 319 -4.80 -12.53 -2.96
CA ALA A 319 -4.44 -12.39 -1.56
C ALA A 319 -2.92 -12.39 -1.42
N VAL A 320 -2.45 -11.60 -0.47
CA VAL A 320 -1.04 -11.54 -0.05
C VAL A 320 -1.00 -11.40 1.47
N GLY A 321 0.09 -11.81 2.08
CA GLY A 321 0.41 -11.55 3.48
C GLY A 321 1.91 -11.55 3.68
N GLN A 322 2.36 -11.33 4.91
CA GLN A 322 3.77 -11.12 5.19
C GLN A 322 4.61 -12.38 4.96
N MET A 323 4.13 -13.51 5.50
CA MET A 323 4.89 -14.75 5.51
C MET A 323 4.06 -15.91 4.98
N LEU A 324 4.66 -16.72 4.10
CA LEU A 324 4.03 -17.87 3.49
C LEU A 324 4.42 -19.16 4.22
N TYR A 325 3.42 -19.94 4.64
CA TYR A 325 3.60 -21.16 5.42
C TYR A 325 3.00 -22.38 4.72
N GLY A 326 3.67 -23.52 4.88
CA GLY A 326 3.14 -24.84 4.51
C GLY A 326 2.18 -25.39 5.56
N ALA A 327 1.48 -26.47 5.22
CA ALA A 327 0.58 -27.17 6.14
C ALA A 327 1.29 -27.74 7.39
N ASP A 328 2.61 -27.93 7.32
CA ASP A 328 3.47 -28.39 8.41
C ASP A 328 3.91 -27.27 9.38
N GLY A 329 3.52 -26.02 9.08
CA GLY A 329 3.88 -24.85 9.88
C GLY A 329 5.28 -24.30 9.61
N ASN A 330 5.99 -24.80 8.58
CA ASN A 330 7.27 -24.24 8.16
C ASN A 330 7.08 -23.10 7.16
N VAL A 331 7.97 -22.10 7.24
CA VAL A 331 8.06 -21.03 6.24
C VAL A 331 8.49 -21.63 4.90
N LEU A 332 7.81 -21.26 3.82
CA LEU A 332 8.11 -21.75 2.48
C LEU A 332 9.12 -20.85 1.75
N PRO A 333 9.93 -21.39 0.82
CA PRO A 333 10.88 -20.61 0.03
C PRO A 333 10.27 -19.46 -0.80
N GLY A 334 8.96 -19.51 -1.09
CA GLY A 334 8.23 -18.46 -1.80
C GLY A 334 7.74 -17.30 -0.91
N SER A 335 8.05 -17.33 0.39
CA SER A 335 7.69 -16.26 1.33
C SER A 335 8.28 -14.92 0.87
N GLY A 336 7.45 -13.87 0.80
CA GLY A 336 7.84 -12.57 0.28
C GLY A 336 7.79 -12.42 -1.24
N ALA A 337 7.45 -13.47 -2.00
CA ALA A 337 7.42 -13.45 -3.46
C ALA A 337 6.25 -14.25 -4.08
N THR A 338 5.20 -14.50 -3.29
CA THR A 338 4.03 -15.30 -3.68
C THR A 338 2.75 -14.52 -3.44
N LEU A 339 1.78 -14.66 -4.35
CA LEU A 339 0.36 -14.33 -4.16
C LEU A 339 -0.44 -15.63 -4.07
N LEU A 340 -1.63 -15.55 -3.49
CA LEU A 340 -2.66 -16.57 -3.64
C LEU A 340 -3.78 -15.99 -4.52
N ALA A 341 -4.18 -16.71 -5.56
CA ALA A 341 -5.26 -16.35 -6.45
C ALA A 341 -6.45 -17.31 -6.29
N ASN A 342 -7.66 -16.82 -6.53
CA ASN A 342 -8.88 -17.63 -6.53
C ASN A 342 -9.84 -17.13 -7.61
N ASP A 343 -10.33 -18.05 -8.42
CA ASP A 343 -11.22 -17.86 -9.57
C ASP A 343 -12.64 -18.39 -9.30
N ALA A 344 -12.97 -18.59 -8.02
CA ALA A 344 -14.21 -19.19 -7.57
C ALA A 344 -14.73 -18.43 -6.32
N ALA A 345 -15.56 -19.10 -5.51
CA ALA A 345 -15.91 -18.58 -4.20
C ALA A 345 -14.66 -18.51 -3.30
N PRO A 346 -14.42 -17.43 -2.52
CA PRO A 346 -13.29 -17.31 -1.59
C PRO A 346 -13.09 -18.47 -0.60
N GLU A 347 -14.12 -19.27 -0.29
CA GLU A 347 -14.01 -20.49 0.53
C GLU A 347 -13.38 -21.67 -0.20
N SER A 348 -13.30 -21.60 -1.52
CA SER A 348 -12.68 -22.63 -2.35
C SER A 348 -11.16 -22.55 -2.21
N PRO A 349 -10.44 -23.65 -2.48
CA PRO A 349 -8.99 -23.63 -2.46
C PRO A 349 -8.40 -22.55 -3.37
N TRP A 350 -7.37 -21.90 -2.88
CA TRP A 350 -6.62 -20.90 -3.63
C TRP A 350 -5.43 -21.56 -4.36
N ALA A 351 -4.88 -20.87 -5.36
CA ALA A 351 -3.70 -21.29 -6.10
C ALA A 351 -2.56 -20.30 -5.88
N ALA A 352 -1.32 -20.80 -5.76
CA ALA A 352 -0.15 -19.94 -5.64
C ALA A 352 0.25 -19.35 -6.99
N ALA A 353 0.69 -18.10 -6.98
CA ALA A 353 1.19 -17.36 -8.14
C ALA A 353 2.40 -16.51 -7.74
N PRO A 354 3.30 -16.15 -8.67
CA PRO A 354 4.40 -15.23 -8.37
C PRO A 354 3.86 -13.83 -8.02
N ALA A 355 4.49 -13.17 -7.06
CA ALA A 355 4.22 -11.78 -6.72
C ALA A 355 5.07 -10.80 -7.57
N PRO A 356 4.55 -9.61 -7.94
CA PRO A 356 5.33 -8.60 -8.63
C PRO A 356 6.61 -8.18 -7.86
N VAL A 357 6.52 -8.04 -6.53
CA VAL A 357 7.64 -7.70 -5.66
C VAL A 357 8.11 -8.94 -4.91
N GLY A 358 9.42 -9.16 -4.88
CA GLY A 358 10.08 -10.17 -4.06
C GLY A 358 10.83 -9.51 -2.90
N ILE A 359 10.50 -9.87 -1.67
CA ILE A 359 11.25 -9.51 -0.46
C ILE A 359 12.09 -10.72 -0.02
N LEU A 360 13.39 -10.51 0.21
CA LEU A 360 14.30 -11.56 0.64
C LEU A 360 13.99 -11.97 2.09
N ASP A 361 13.76 -13.25 2.34
CA ASP A 361 13.65 -13.86 3.67
C ASP A 361 12.84 -13.02 4.70
N PRO A 362 11.58 -12.62 4.42
CA PRO A 362 10.80 -11.86 5.39
C PRO A 362 10.52 -12.67 6.65
N TRP A 363 10.48 -12.00 7.80
CA TRP A 363 10.13 -12.59 9.10
C TRP A 363 9.08 -11.73 9.80
N ASN A 364 8.53 -12.23 10.91
CA ASN A 364 7.57 -11.50 11.72
C ASN A 364 8.24 -10.28 12.37
N ASP A 365 8.12 -9.16 11.68
CA ASP A 365 8.64 -7.84 12.04
C ASP A 365 7.78 -6.76 11.37
N TYR A 366 7.85 -5.51 11.85
CA TYR A 366 7.04 -4.41 11.31
C TYR A 366 7.45 -3.95 9.91
N CYS A 367 8.56 -4.47 9.35
CA CYS A 367 9.09 -4.02 8.08
C CYS A 367 8.94 -5.02 6.93
N PRO A 368 9.69 -6.13 6.85
CA PRO A 368 9.82 -6.86 5.61
C PRO A 368 8.49 -7.51 5.22
N ASN A 369 7.99 -7.17 4.04
CA ASN A 369 6.71 -7.58 3.50
C ASN A 369 5.52 -7.30 4.44
N TYR A 370 5.55 -6.24 5.24
CA TYR A 370 4.53 -5.90 6.22
C TYR A 370 3.35 -5.13 5.59
N SER A 371 2.16 -5.70 5.70
CA SER A 371 0.90 -5.19 5.11
C SER A 371 1.03 -4.78 3.64
N PRO A 372 1.50 -5.69 2.76
CA PRO A 372 1.64 -5.40 1.34
C PRO A 372 0.28 -5.09 0.73
N THR A 373 0.27 -4.31 -0.35
CA THR A 373 -0.96 -3.90 -1.05
C THR A 373 -0.94 -4.39 -2.48
N LEU A 374 -2.07 -4.92 -2.92
CA LEU A 374 -2.32 -5.33 -4.30
C LEU A 374 -3.39 -4.44 -4.93
N LEU A 375 -3.11 -3.97 -6.14
CA LEU A 375 -4.05 -3.26 -6.99
C LEU A 375 -4.12 -3.95 -8.35
N ALA A 376 -5.19 -4.71 -8.58
CA ALA A 376 -5.44 -5.34 -9.87
C ALA A 376 -5.79 -4.30 -10.94
N LEU A 377 -5.25 -4.47 -12.14
CA LEU A 377 -5.43 -3.64 -13.33
C LEU A 377 -5.95 -4.52 -14.49
N PRO A 378 -7.18 -5.07 -14.38
CA PRO A 378 -7.71 -6.08 -15.30
C PRO A 378 -7.77 -5.61 -16.76
N GLU A 379 -7.97 -4.32 -17.00
CA GLU A 379 -7.96 -3.73 -18.35
C GLU A 379 -6.59 -3.80 -19.03
N ARG A 380 -5.54 -4.12 -18.27
CA ARG A 380 -4.17 -4.34 -18.76
C ARG A 380 -3.72 -5.79 -18.66
N GLY A 381 -4.45 -6.64 -17.94
CA GLY A 381 -3.96 -7.97 -17.58
C GLY A 381 -2.81 -7.90 -16.56
N GLU A 382 -2.73 -6.84 -15.75
CA GLU A 382 -1.61 -6.58 -14.83
C GLU A 382 -2.07 -6.44 -13.37
N VAL A 383 -1.15 -6.63 -12.42
CA VAL A 383 -1.31 -6.29 -11.00
C VAL A 383 -0.12 -5.48 -10.51
N LEU A 384 -0.42 -4.38 -9.80
CA LEU A 384 0.56 -3.61 -9.07
C LEU A 384 0.64 -4.13 -7.63
N GLU A 385 1.85 -4.37 -7.15
CA GLU A 385 2.13 -4.62 -5.74
C GLU A 385 2.98 -3.51 -5.14
N LEU A 386 2.67 -3.13 -3.91
CA LEU A 386 3.53 -2.33 -3.05
C LEU A 386 3.83 -3.13 -1.79
N SER A 387 5.11 -3.38 -1.52
CA SER A 387 5.56 -4.16 -0.37
C SER A 387 6.74 -3.49 0.33
N THR A 388 6.81 -3.62 1.64
CA THR A 388 7.87 -2.99 2.44
C THR A 388 9.11 -3.88 2.53
N GLY A 389 10.27 -3.25 2.68
CA GLY A 389 11.54 -3.94 2.90
C GLY A 389 12.64 -2.98 3.33
N TYR A 390 13.72 -3.52 3.86
CA TYR A 390 14.87 -2.71 4.28
C TYR A 390 15.67 -2.20 3.09
N GLU A 391 16.16 -0.96 3.19
CA GLU A 391 17.06 -0.36 2.18
C GLU A 391 18.47 -0.98 2.19
N ALA A 392 18.93 -1.37 3.38
CA ALA A 392 20.23 -1.97 3.67
C ALA A 392 20.14 -2.68 5.04
N GLU A 393 21.15 -3.46 5.40
CA GLU A 393 21.23 -4.02 6.75
C GLU A 393 21.25 -2.89 7.80
N GLY A 394 20.26 -2.89 8.71
CA GLY A 394 20.06 -1.82 9.70
C GLY A 394 19.56 -0.48 9.11
N GLY A 395 19.20 -0.45 7.83
CA GLY A 395 18.66 0.73 7.13
C GLY A 395 17.19 1.00 7.46
N ALA A 396 16.64 2.04 6.83
CA ALA A 396 15.22 2.37 6.97
C ALA A 396 14.34 1.27 6.34
N CYS A 397 13.16 1.08 6.92
CA CYS A 397 12.11 0.33 6.25
C CYS A 397 11.40 1.20 5.22
N THR A 398 11.40 0.81 3.95
CA THR A 398 10.79 1.56 2.86
C THR A 398 9.87 0.69 2.03
N THR A 399 9.11 1.30 1.13
CA THR A 399 8.18 0.62 0.22
C THR A 399 8.83 0.47 -1.15
N TYR A 400 8.74 -0.73 -1.72
CA TYR A 400 9.05 -1.05 -3.10
C TYR A 400 7.77 -1.35 -3.87
N PHE A 401 7.77 -1.07 -5.17
CA PHE A 401 6.65 -1.37 -6.04
C PHE A 401 7.11 -2.01 -7.35
N ALA A 402 6.24 -2.85 -7.91
CA ALA A 402 6.41 -3.46 -9.21
C ALA A 402 5.05 -3.84 -9.81
N VAL A 403 5.02 -3.94 -11.14
CA VAL A 403 3.87 -4.43 -11.89
C VAL A 403 4.25 -5.75 -12.56
N ALA A 404 3.36 -6.71 -12.55
CA ALA A 404 3.49 -7.97 -13.29
C ALA A 404 2.15 -8.39 -13.91
N ASP A 405 2.17 -9.42 -14.75
CA ASP A 405 0.95 -10.00 -15.31
C ASP A 405 0.04 -10.55 -14.21
N LEU A 406 -1.27 -10.47 -14.43
CA LEU A 406 -2.24 -11.12 -13.55
C LEU A 406 -2.04 -12.64 -13.55
N PRO A 407 -2.15 -13.30 -12.40
CA PRO A 407 -2.17 -14.76 -12.34
C PRO A 407 -3.30 -15.36 -13.18
N ASP A 408 -2.96 -16.46 -13.87
CA ASP A 408 -3.87 -17.27 -14.71
C ASP A 408 -5.02 -17.93 -13.94
#